data_AF-A0A8I1R9Q1-F1
#
_entry.id   AF-A0A8I1R9Q1-F1
#
_cell.length_a   1.000
_cell.length_b   1.000
_cell.length_c   1.000
_cell.angle_alpha   90.00
_cell.angle_beta   90.00
_cell.angle_gamma   90.00
#
_symmetry.space_group_name_H-M   'P 1'
#
loop_
_entity.id
_entity.type
_entity.pdbx_description
1 polymer ?
#
loop_
_entity_poly.entity_id
_entity_poly.type
_entity_poly.pdbx_seq_one_letter_code
_entity_poly.pdbx_strand_id
1 'polypeptide(L)'
;MKAQLLASIPSHEIQARTKGVPTLGSGAVFPVDEDDIKVEAFALPSHWARIAAIDFGWDHPTAVVWYAWDRDTDTTYLYDCMRARKTAIPIHASAINGRGKWIPVAWPQDGYGSDGKRDGKPIRDLYAAESVRMLPEHATLPDGSNSVEAGVQEMLIAMLEGRFKVFSHLNDWFSEYRTYHRKEGKIVKEHDDLMDAGRYGYVSRRFARVQPNKDEDRPRRERSWKLA
;
A
#
# COMPACT_ATOMS: atom_id res chain seq x y z
N MET A 1 23.71 2.44 36.45
CA MET A 1 24.56 3.07 35.40
C MET A 1 25.20 2.01 34.48
N LYS A 2 24.39 1.15 33.87
CA LYS A 2 24.81 0.16 32.83
C LYS A 2 23.70 -0.16 31.82
N ALA A 3 22.59 0.59 31.84
CA ALA A 3 21.42 0.41 30.97
C ALA A 3 21.17 1.62 30.02
N GLN A 4 22.05 2.64 30.05
CA GLN A 4 21.94 3.85 29.21
C GLN A 4 22.93 3.90 28.04
N LEU A 5 23.72 2.84 27.84
CA LEU A 5 24.79 2.79 26.81
C LEU A 5 24.45 1.91 25.59
N LEU A 6 23.25 1.33 25.54
CA LEU A 6 22.75 0.55 24.40
C LEU A 6 21.66 1.27 23.58
N ALA A 7 21.28 2.49 23.98
CA ALA A 7 20.24 3.29 23.31
C ALA A 7 20.78 4.22 22.21
N SER A 8 22.10 4.22 21.97
CA SER A 8 22.76 5.19 21.07
C SER A 8 23.41 4.56 19.84
N ILE A 9 23.11 3.30 19.53
CA ILE A 9 23.52 2.70 18.26
C ILE A 9 22.25 2.53 17.41
N PRO A 10 22.06 3.35 16.37
CA PRO A 10 20.95 3.17 15.46
C PRO A 10 20.96 1.75 14.88
N SER A 11 19.80 1.09 14.81
CA SER A 11 19.64 -0.29 14.29
C SER A 11 20.32 -0.51 12.93
N HIS A 12 20.36 0.52 12.09
CA HIS A 12 21.03 0.49 10.78
C HIS A 12 22.57 0.40 10.86
N GLU A 13 23.20 0.94 11.91
CA GLU A 13 24.65 0.78 12.14
C GLU A 13 25.01 -0.64 12.61
N ILE A 14 24.08 -1.34 13.27
CA ILE A 14 24.25 -2.75 13.66
C ILE A 14 24.13 -3.64 12.42
N GLN A 15 23.09 -3.45 11.60
CA GLN A 15 22.89 -4.27 10.41
C GLN A 15 23.97 -4.08 9.32
N ALA A 16 24.44 -2.86 9.08
CA ALA A 16 25.55 -2.63 8.17
C ALA A 16 26.83 -3.38 8.60
N ARG A 17 27.08 -3.45 9.91
CA ARG A 17 28.24 -4.16 10.49
C ARG A 17 28.07 -5.68 10.54
N THR A 18 26.84 -6.19 10.66
CA THR A 18 26.60 -7.64 10.82
C THR A 18 26.18 -8.34 9.51
N LYS A 19 25.45 -7.66 8.62
CA LYS A 19 24.84 -8.23 7.40
C LYS A 19 25.47 -7.70 6.10
N GLY A 20 26.44 -6.79 6.16
CA GLY A 20 27.13 -6.25 4.96
C GLY A 20 26.26 -5.35 4.08
N VAL A 21 25.17 -4.81 4.62
CA VAL A 21 24.26 -3.90 3.90
C VAL A 21 24.95 -2.54 3.73
N PRO A 22 25.05 -1.98 2.49
CA PRO A 22 25.66 -0.68 2.27
C PRO A 22 24.99 0.40 3.12
N THR A 23 25.77 1.14 3.91
CA THR A 23 25.29 2.36 4.58
C THR A 23 25.04 3.44 3.53
N LEU A 24 23.79 3.54 3.07
CA LEU A 24 23.31 4.71 2.34
C LEU A 24 23.44 5.92 3.26
N GLY A 25 24.28 6.87 2.87
CA GLY A 25 24.42 8.15 3.57
C GLY A 25 23.05 8.79 3.81
N SER A 26 22.88 9.42 4.97
CA SER A 26 21.69 10.15 5.47
C SER A 26 20.46 9.37 5.95
N GLY A 27 20.52 8.04 6.03
CA GLY A 27 19.61 7.22 6.85
C GLY A 27 18.38 6.68 6.11
N ALA A 28 18.00 5.44 6.44
CA ALA A 28 16.81 4.78 5.90
C ALA A 28 15.53 5.57 6.22
N VAL A 29 14.56 5.56 5.31
CA VAL A 29 13.29 6.24 5.56
C VAL A 29 12.53 5.58 6.71
N PHE A 30 12.51 4.24 6.68
CA PHE A 30 11.96 3.37 7.72
C PHE A 30 13.12 2.65 8.44
N PRO A 31 13.55 3.12 9.62
CA PRO A 31 14.62 2.48 10.39
C PRO A 31 14.13 1.27 11.22
N VAL A 32 13.24 0.44 10.66
CA VAL A 32 12.69 -0.77 11.31
C VAL A 32 13.32 -2.01 10.66
N ASP A 33 13.67 -3.02 11.46
CA ASP A 33 14.19 -4.28 10.91
C ASP A 33 13.12 -4.92 10.03
N GLU A 34 13.48 -5.38 8.83
CA GLU A 34 12.50 -6.02 7.96
C GLU A 34 11.89 -7.27 8.63
N ASP A 35 12.64 -7.95 9.50
CA ASP A 35 12.17 -9.12 10.25
C ASP A 35 11.08 -8.76 11.28
N ASP A 36 10.99 -7.50 11.73
CA ASP A 36 9.93 -7.04 12.65
C ASP A 36 8.58 -6.84 11.95
N ILE A 37 8.60 -6.59 10.64
CA ILE A 37 7.39 -6.37 9.83
C ILE A 37 7.06 -7.58 8.93
N LYS A 38 8.03 -8.46 8.69
CA LYS A 38 7.87 -9.65 7.85
C LYS A 38 7.05 -10.73 8.55
N VAL A 39 6.08 -11.29 7.83
CA VAL A 39 5.27 -12.42 8.31
C VAL A 39 5.08 -13.45 7.21
N GLU A 40 5.01 -14.72 7.57
CA GLU A 40 4.66 -15.77 6.62
C GLU A 40 3.26 -15.56 6.06
N ALA A 41 3.06 -15.90 4.79
CA ALA A 41 1.77 -15.75 4.14
C ALA A 41 0.73 -16.70 4.75
N PHE A 42 -0.48 -16.18 4.97
CA PHE A 42 -1.60 -16.96 5.50
C PHE A 42 -2.91 -16.63 4.77
N ALA A 43 -3.91 -17.48 4.97
CA ALA A 43 -5.25 -17.24 4.43
C ALA A 43 -5.92 -16.06 5.14
N LEU A 44 -6.11 -14.95 4.44
CA LEU A 44 -6.73 -13.74 4.98
C LEU A 44 -8.22 -13.99 5.27
N PRO A 45 -8.69 -13.73 6.51
CA PRO A 45 -10.12 -13.81 6.85
C PRO A 45 -11.00 -12.96 5.92
N SER A 46 -12.18 -13.48 5.59
CA SER A 46 -13.12 -12.81 4.67
C SER A 46 -13.72 -11.53 5.24
N HIS A 47 -13.78 -11.41 6.57
CA HIS A 47 -14.32 -10.25 7.27
C HIS A 47 -13.32 -9.09 7.39
N TRP A 48 -12.03 -9.31 7.08
CA TRP A 48 -11.05 -8.24 7.06
C TRP A 48 -11.26 -7.32 5.86
N ALA A 49 -11.11 -6.01 6.11
CA ALA A 49 -11.33 -5.01 5.08
C ALA A 49 -10.13 -4.98 4.11
N ARG A 50 -10.37 -4.89 2.81
CA ARG A 50 -9.33 -4.81 1.78
C ARG A 50 -9.37 -3.49 1.04
N ILE A 51 -8.18 -3.04 0.66
CA ILE A 51 -7.93 -1.91 -0.23
C ILE A 51 -6.70 -2.23 -1.07
N ALA A 52 -6.70 -1.79 -2.32
CA ALA A 52 -5.49 -1.75 -3.13
C ALA A 52 -5.06 -0.30 -3.31
N ALA A 53 -3.82 -0.08 -3.70
CA ALA A 53 -3.35 1.23 -4.10
C ALA A 53 -2.41 1.12 -5.28
N ILE A 54 -2.50 2.10 -6.18
CA ILE A 54 -1.71 2.17 -7.40
C ILE A 54 -0.87 3.45 -7.40
N ASP A 55 0.37 3.33 -7.83
CA ASP A 55 1.19 4.43 -8.30
C ASP A 55 1.35 4.31 -9.82
N PHE A 56 1.07 5.39 -10.54
CA PHE A 56 1.00 5.36 -12.01
C PHE A 56 2.38 5.59 -12.61
N GLY A 57 2.82 4.69 -13.51
CA GLY A 57 4.11 4.84 -14.19
C GLY A 57 4.12 4.27 -15.61
N TRP A 58 4.99 4.83 -16.46
CA TRP A 58 5.32 4.28 -17.78
C TRP A 58 6.82 3.98 -17.91
N ASP A 59 7.64 5.03 -17.79
CA ASP A 59 9.10 4.91 -17.76
C ASP A 59 9.62 4.58 -16.37
N HIS A 60 8.96 4.97 -15.28
CA HIS A 60 9.07 4.22 -14.03
C HIS A 60 7.92 3.18 -14.00
N PRO A 61 8.03 2.08 -13.25
CA PRO A 61 6.98 1.06 -13.26
C PRO A 61 5.67 1.60 -12.69
N THR A 62 4.54 1.17 -13.25
CA THR A 62 3.29 1.21 -12.49
C THR A 62 3.42 0.20 -11.35
N ALA A 63 3.15 0.63 -10.12
CA ALA A 63 3.20 -0.19 -8.92
C ALA A 63 1.80 -0.33 -8.31
N VAL A 64 1.46 -1.53 -7.84
CA VAL A 64 0.21 -1.80 -7.13
C VAL A 64 0.49 -2.63 -5.89
N VAL A 65 -0.11 -2.25 -4.78
CA VAL A 65 -0.09 -3.00 -3.52
C VAL A 65 -1.50 -3.37 -3.09
N TRP A 66 -1.64 -4.48 -2.38
CA TRP A 66 -2.90 -4.87 -1.75
C TRP A 66 -2.73 -5.04 -0.25
N TYR A 67 -3.67 -4.44 0.48
CA TYR A 67 -3.75 -4.50 1.93
C TYR A 67 -5.00 -5.23 2.38
N ALA A 68 -4.86 -5.98 3.47
CA ALA A 68 -5.95 -6.43 4.30
C ALA A 68 -5.79 -5.80 5.70
N TRP A 69 -6.87 -5.26 6.24
CA TRP A 69 -6.88 -4.56 7.52
C TRP A 69 -7.78 -5.31 8.50
N ASP A 70 -7.14 -5.87 9.52
CA ASP A 70 -7.81 -6.34 10.72
C ASP A 70 -8.16 -5.12 11.57
N ARG A 71 -9.46 -4.84 11.69
CA ARG A 71 -9.96 -3.69 12.46
C ARG A 71 -10.04 -3.97 13.96
N ASP A 72 -10.03 -5.24 14.36
CA ASP A 72 -10.12 -5.61 15.78
C ASP A 72 -8.78 -5.35 16.48
N THR A 73 -7.66 -5.58 15.77
CA THR A 73 -6.29 -5.33 16.29
C THR A 73 -5.64 -4.07 15.70
N ASP A 74 -6.32 -3.39 14.79
CA ASP A 74 -5.79 -2.31 13.95
C ASP A 74 -4.47 -2.69 13.23
N THR A 75 -4.38 -3.93 12.75
CA THR A 75 -3.21 -4.47 12.03
C THR A 75 -3.47 -4.48 10.52
N THR A 76 -2.57 -3.87 9.76
CA THR A 76 -2.62 -3.83 8.29
C THR A 76 -1.56 -4.77 7.71
N TYR A 77 -1.99 -5.67 6.83
CA TYR A 77 -1.17 -6.67 6.16
C TYR A 77 -1.05 -6.34 4.68
N LEU A 78 0.16 -6.02 4.21
CA LEU A 78 0.48 -5.98 2.77
C LEU A 78 0.67 -7.43 2.31
N TYR A 79 -0.28 -7.92 1.51
CA TYR A 79 -0.36 -9.34 1.18
C TYR A 79 -0.04 -9.67 -0.28
N ASP A 80 -0.03 -8.68 -1.16
CA ASP A 80 0.33 -8.83 -2.57
C ASP A 80 0.93 -7.50 -3.09
N CYS A 81 1.79 -7.59 -4.08
CA CYS A 81 2.31 -6.44 -4.80
C CYS A 81 2.66 -6.77 -6.26
N MET A 82 2.61 -5.77 -7.12
CA MET A 82 2.93 -5.87 -8.54
C MET A 82 3.69 -4.63 -8.96
N ARG A 83 4.70 -4.79 -9.81
CA ARG A 83 5.34 -3.70 -10.55
C ARG A 83 5.45 -4.06 -12.03
N ALA A 84 5.10 -3.14 -12.92
CA ALA A 84 5.13 -3.36 -14.36
C ALA A 84 5.55 -2.09 -15.10
N ARG A 85 6.64 -2.19 -15.87
CA ARG A 85 7.17 -1.08 -16.69
C ARG A 85 6.66 -1.20 -18.12
N LYS A 86 6.40 -0.07 -18.80
CA LYS A 86 5.99 -0.04 -20.23
C LYS A 86 4.82 -0.99 -20.56
N THR A 87 3.89 -1.13 -19.63
CA THR A 87 2.78 -2.08 -19.73
C THR A 87 1.46 -1.32 -19.83
N ALA A 88 0.55 -1.81 -20.67
CA ALA A 88 -0.72 -1.14 -20.95
C ALA A 88 -1.72 -1.25 -19.80
N ILE A 89 -2.57 -0.23 -19.65
CA ILE A 89 -3.60 -0.14 -18.58
C ILE A 89 -4.50 -1.38 -18.51
N PRO A 90 -5.01 -1.97 -19.61
CA PRO A 90 -5.87 -3.17 -19.52
C PRO A 90 -5.18 -4.37 -18.87
N ILE A 91 -3.85 -4.48 -18.99
CA ILE A 91 -3.08 -5.56 -18.36
C ILE A 91 -3.03 -5.34 -16.84
N HIS A 92 -2.74 -4.12 -16.40
CA HIS A 92 -2.78 -3.76 -14.98
C HIS A 92 -4.19 -3.95 -14.41
N ALA A 93 -5.22 -3.49 -15.12
CA ALA A 93 -6.60 -3.63 -14.69
C ALA A 93 -7.04 -5.09 -14.57
N SER A 94 -6.62 -5.96 -15.49
CA SER A 94 -6.85 -7.40 -15.39
C SER A 94 -6.24 -7.99 -14.11
N ALA A 95 -4.98 -7.65 -13.81
CA ALA A 95 -4.31 -8.10 -12.59
C ALA A 95 -5.03 -7.61 -11.32
N ILE A 96 -5.43 -6.34 -11.28
CA ILE A 96 -6.19 -5.72 -10.17
C ILE A 96 -7.54 -6.40 -9.97
N ASN A 97 -8.33 -6.50 -11.04
CA ASN A 97 -9.66 -7.09 -10.98
C ASN A 97 -9.62 -8.57 -10.62
N GLY A 98 -8.54 -9.28 -10.97
CA GLY A 98 -8.31 -10.68 -10.58
C GLY A 98 -8.23 -10.90 -9.07
N ARG A 99 -7.86 -9.88 -8.27
CA ARG A 99 -7.89 -9.94 -6.79
C ARG A 99 -9.27 -9.68 -6.22
N GLY A 100 -10.18 -9.14 -7.04
CA GLY A 100 -11.57 -8.87 -6.70
C GLY A 100 -12.00 -7.46 -7.11
N LYS A 101 -12.92 -7.36 -8.08
CA LYS A 101 -13.50 -6.09 -8.55
C LYS A 101 -14.15 -5.23 -7.45
N TRP A 102 -14.48 -5.84 -6.30
CA TRP A 102 -15.08 -5.16 -5.17
C TRP A 102 -14.08 -4.34 -4.36
N ILE A 103 -12.77 -4.62 -4.47
CA ILE A 103 -11.70 -3.97 -3.71
C ILE A 103 -11.49 -2.54 -4.23
N PRO A 104 -11.65 -1.50 -3.38
CA PRO A 104 -11.38 -0.13 -3.78
C PRO A 104 -9.88 0.09 -4.05
N VAL A 105 -9.55 1.00 -4.97
CA VAL A 105 -8.17 1.31 -5.34
C VAL A 105 -7.85 2.79 -5.08
N ALA A 106 -6.94 3.05 -4.14
CA ALA A 106 -6.38 4.37 -3.89
C ALA A 106 -5.33 4.74 -4.94
N TRP A 107 -5.16 6.03 -5.22
CA TRP A 107 -4.34 6.53 -6.32
C TRP A 107 -3.78 7.92 -6.01
N PRO A 108 -2.62 8.33 -6.58
CA PRO A 108 -1.97 9.61 -6.28
C PRO A 108 -2.72 10.80 -6.88
N GLN A 109 -2.50 11.99 -6.34
CA GLN A 109 -3.04 13.24 -6.92
C GLN A 109 -2.60 13.44 -8.38
N ASP A 110 -1.43 12.92 -8.73
CA ASP A 110 -0.84 13.06 -10.06
C ASP A 110 -1.71 12.47 -11.17
N GLY A 111 -2.73 11.66 -10.84
CA GLY A 111 -3.77 11.26 -11.80
C GLY A 111 -4.63 12.40 -12.38
N TYR A 112 -4.50 13.63 -11.88
CA TYR A 112 -5.18 14.83 -12.42
C TYR A 112 -4.27 15.71 -13.32
N GLY A 113 -2.94 15.58 -13.23
CA GLY A 113 -1.96 16.50 -13.82
C GLY A 113 -1.77 16.39 -15.33
N SER A 114 -0.89 17.22 -15.92
CA SER A 114 -0.52 17.17 -17.34
C SER A 114 0.12 15.84 -17.76
N ASP A 115 0.94 15.25 -16.89
CA ASP A 115 1.51 13.90 -17.05
C ASP A 115 0.53 12.80 -16.58
N GLY A 116 -0.50 13.20 -15.84
CA GLY A 116 -1.64 12.40 -15.39
C GLY A 116 -2.75 12.20 -16.42
N LYS A 117 -2.59 12.80 -17.61
CA LYS A 117 -3.55 12.69 -18.71
C LYS A 117 -2.95 11.84 -19.82
N ARG A 118 -3.68 10.79 -20.20
CA ARG A 118 -3.41 10.04 -21.42
C ARG A 118 -4.62 10.23 -22.34
N ASP A 119 -4.36 10.68 -23.56
CA ASP A 119 -5.39 11.05 -24.54
C ASP A 119 -6.41 12.08 -24.00
N GLY A 120 -5.93 13.03 -23.18
CA GLY A 120 -6.75 14.10 -22.60
C GLY A 120 -7.66 13.68 -21.44
N LYS A 121 -7.67 12.39 -21.07
CA LYS A 121 -8.44 11.86 -19.94
C LYS A 121 -7.55 11.64 -18.72
N PRO A 122 -8.02 11.91 -17.49
CA PRO A 122 -7.35 11.49 -16.27
C PRO A 122 -7.04 9.98 -16.32
N ILE A 123 -5.82 9.58 -15.98
CA ILE A 123 -5.41 8.15 -15.98
C ILE A 123 -6.36 7.31 -15.11
N ARG A 124 -6.84 7.87 -13.99
CA ARG A 124 -7.84 7.22 -13.13
C ARG A 124 -9.10 6.80 -13.89
N ASP A 125 -9.59 7.62 -14.82
CA ASP A 125 -10.79 7.31 -15.59
C ASP A 125 -10.56 6.19 -16.61
N LEU A 126 -9.32 6.04 -17.09
CA LEU A 126 -8.94 4.92 -17.96
C LEU A 126 -8.95 3.59 -17.18
N TYR A 127 -8.45 3.57 -15.95
CA TYR A 127 -8.58 2.39 -15.07
C TYR A 127 -10.04 2.10 -14.71
N ALA A 128 -10.84 3.14 -14.44
CA ALA A 128 -12.26 2.97 -14.16
C ALA A 128 -13.04 2.40 -15.36
N ALA A 129 -12.69 2.78 -16.59
CA ALA A 129 -13.26 2.20 -17.81
C ALA A 129 -12.97 0.69 -17.93
N GLU A 130 -11.84 0.23 -17.39
CA GLU A 130 -11.48 -1.18 -17.28
C GLU A 130 -12.09 -1.87 -16.03
N SER A 131 -13.16 -1.32 -15.47
CA SER A 131 -13.86 -1.83 -14.28
C SER A 131 -13.06 -1.84 -12.98
N VAL A 132 -11.92 -1.14 -12.91
CA VAL A 132 -11.19 -0.99 -11.64
C VAL A 132 -11.96 -0.05 -10.72
N ARG A 133 -12.19 -0.47 -9.47
CA ARG A 133 -12.95 0.31 -8.48
C ARG A 133 -12.11 1.43 -7.87
N MET A 134 -11.72 2.39 -8.70
CA MET A 134 -10.94 3.56 -8.28
C MET A 134 -11.71 4.36 -7.22
N LEU A 135 -11.01 4.83 -6.18
CA LEU A 135 -11.58 5.80 -5.24
C LEU A 135 -12.05 7.07 -5.99
N PRO A 136 -13.09 7.76 -5.51
CA PRO A 136 -13.60 8.96 -6.15
C PRO A 136 -12.57 10.09 -6.15
N GLU A 137 -11.78 10.17 -5.08
CA GLU A 137 -10.71 11.14 -4.91
C GLU A 137 -9.37 10.44 -4.70
N HIS A 138 -8.30 11.18 -4.94
CA HIS A 138 -6.93 10.74 -4.72
C HIS A 138 -6.65 10.49 -3.23
N ALA A 139 -5.56 9.77 -2.95
CA ALA A 139 -5.14 9.43 -1.61
C ALA A 139 -4.80 10.70 -0.80
N THR A 140 -5.50 10.86 0.32
CA THR A 140 -5.29 11.92 1.31
C THR A 140 -5.21 11.33 2.71
N LEU A 141 -4.58 12.05 3.63
CA LEU A 141 -4.62 11.81 5.06
C LEU A 141 -6.02 12.15 5.62
N PRO A 142 -6.34 11.75 6.87
CA PRO A 142 -7.64 12.04 7.48
C PRO A 142 -7.97 13.54 7.57
N ASP A 143 -6.96 14.40 7.66
CA ASP A 143 -7.09 15.86 7.65
C ASP A 143 -7.30 16.45 6.25
N GLY A 144 -7.34 15.62 5.21
CA GLY A 144 -7.48 16.02 3.81
C GLY A 144 -6.17 16.41 3.13
N SER A 145 -5.04 16.45 3.84
CA SER A 145 -3.73 16.75 3.25
C SER A 145 -3.17 15.56 2.45
N ASN A 146 -2.20 15.82 1.58
CA ASN A 146 -1.51 14.82 0.76
C ASN A 146 -0.02 14.71 1.13
N SER A 147 0.35 15.10 2.36
CA SER A 147 1.74 15.18 2.81
C SER A 147 2.44 13.81 2.79
N VAL A 148 3.53 13.72 2.02
CA VAL A 148 4.35 12.50 1.92
C VAL A 148 4.98 12.17 3.28
N GLU A 149 5.65 13.13 3.92
CA GLU A 149 6.32 12.91 5.22
C GLU A 149 5.34 12.50 6.32
N ALA A 150 4.13 13.10 6.36
CA ALA A 150 3.13 12.71 7.34
C ALA A 150 2.60 11.29 7.08
N GLY A 151 2.38 10.92 5.81
CA GLY A 151 2.00 9.55 5.45
C GLY A 151 3.08 8.50 5.79
N VAL A 152 4.36 8.85 5.55
CA VAL A 152 5.51 8.03 5.95
C VAL A 152 5.57 7.89 7.48
N GLN A 153 5.34 8.98 8.22
CA GLN A 153 5.36 8.95 9.69
C GLN A 153 4.25 8.05 10.25
N GLU A 154 3.05 8.10 9.68
CA GLU A 154 1.93 7.21 10.06
C GLU A 154 2.27 5.72 9.85
N MET A 155 2.93 5.39 8.73
CA MET A 155 3.41 4.03 8.48
C MET A 155 4.50 3.62 9.48
N LEU A 156 5.47 4.50 9.74
CA LEU A 156 6.56 4.23 10.67
C LEU A 156 6.05 3.95 12.08
N ILE A 157 5.10 4.75 12.57
CA ILE A 157 4.45 4.52 13.88
C ILE A 157 3.81 3.13 13.92
N ALA A 158 3.06 2.75 12.87
CA ALA A 158 2.41 1.45 12.82
C ALA A 158 3.40 0.28 12.71
N MET A 159 4.53 0.45 12.03
CA MET A 159 5.61 -0.55 12.00
C MET A 159 6.20 -0.74 13.41
N LEU A 160 6.52 0.36 14.10
CA LEU A 160 7.09 0.32 15.46
C LEU A 160 6.11 -0.26 16.50
N GLU A 161 4.82 -0.04 16.31
CA GLU A 161 3.75 -0.63 17.16
C GLU A 161 3.40 -2.07 16.78
N GLY A 162 4.03 -2.64 15.74
CA GLY A 162 3.75 -4.00 15.28
C GLY A 162 2.40 -4.16 14.57
N ARG A 163 1.81 -3.05 14.11
CA ARG A 163 0.51 -2.97 13.41
C ARG A 163 0.63 -2.89 11.89
N PHE A 164 1.84 -2.81 11.35
CA PHE A 164 2.09 -2.92 9.90
C PHE A 164 2.91 -4.19 9.63
N LYS A 165 2.35 -5.09 8.81
CA LYS A 165 2.96 -6.37 8.46
C LYS A 165 2.99 -6.58 6.95
N VAL A 166 4.01 -7.27 6.45
CA VAL A 166 4.23 -7.54 5.03
C VAL A 166 4.49 -9.02 4.84
N PHE A 167 3.80 -9.65 3.89
CA PHE A 167 4.00 -11.06 3.60
C PHE A 167 5.42 -11.32 3.08
N SER A 168 6.07 -12.36 3.60
CA SER A 168 7.51 -12.61 3.43
C SER A 168 7.95 -12.83 1.99
N HIS A 169 7.05 -13.31 1.13
CA HIS A 169 7.32 -13.56 -0.28
C HIS A 169 7.36 -12.28 -1.15
N LEU A 170 7.00 -11.11 -0.62
CA LEU A 170 6.92 -9.83 -1.36
C LEU A 170 8.29 -9.17 -1.53
N ASN A 171 9.21 -9.90 -2.18
CA ASN A 171 10.62 -9.50 -2.34
C ASN A 171 10.80 -8.17 -3.07
N ASP A 172 9.94 -7.86 -4.04
CA ASP A 172 9.99 -6.58 -4.77
C ASP A 172 9.73 -5.39 -3.84
N TRP A 173 8.75 -5.49 -2.94
CA TRP A 173 8.46 -4.46 -1.95
C TRP A 173 9.62 -4.30 -0.96
N PHE A 174 10.16 -5.42 -0.44
CA PHE A 174 11.29 -5.38 0.48
C PHE A 174 12.57 -4.84 -0.19
N SER A 175 12.73 -5.03 -1.50
CA SER A 175 13.85 -4.46 -2.25
C SER A 175 13.83 -2.94 -2.22
N GLU A 176 12.67 -2.32 -2.48
CA GLU A 176 12.52 -0.88 -2.38
C GLU A 176 12.63 -0.39 -0.93
N TYR A 177 12.01 -1.10 0.02
CA TYR A 177 12.12 -0.79 1.45
C TYR A 177 13.57 -0.63 1.92
N ARG A 178 14.47 -1.53 1.50
CA ARG A 178 15.89 -1.50 1.88
C ARG A 178 16.66 -0.33 1.27
N THR A 179 16.26 0.15 0.09
CA THR A 179 16.94 1.26 -0.60
C THR A 179 16.27 2.61 -0.36
N TYR A 180 15.08 2.63 0.26
CA TYR A 180 14.33 3.85 0.53
C TYR A 180 15.01 4.66 1.64
N HIS A 181 15.60 5.80 1.26
CA HIS A 181 16.51 6.56 2.11
C HIS A 181 16.31 8.07 1.97
N ARG A 182 16.90 8.81 2.90
CA ARG A 182 16.95 10.27 2.86
C ARG A 182 18.31 10.76 2.38
N LYS A 183 18.30 11.91 1.70
CA LYS A 183 19.47 12.72 1.37
C LYS A 183 19.22 14.16 1.78
N GLU A 184 20.10 14.72 2.60
CA GLU A 184 19.97 16.10 3.14
C GLU A 184 18.60 16.35 3.79
N GLY A 185 18.11 15.37 4.55
CA GLY A 185 16.83 15.43 5.26
C GLY A 185 15.58 15.27 4.39
N LYS A 186 15.73 15.03 3.08
CA LYS A 186 14.62 14.80 2.14
C LYS A 186 14.59 13.36 1.68
N ILE A 187 13.40 12.80 1.49
CA ILE A 187 13.22 11.50 0.85
C ILE A 187 13.77 11.57 -0.59
N VAL A 188 14.60 10.58 -0.97
CA VAL A 188 15.08 10.41 -2.33
C VAL A 188 14.02 9.67 -3.15
N LYS A 189 13.55 10.30 -4.23
CA LYS A 189 12.51 9.77 -5.13
C LYS A 189 13.11 8.89 -6.22
N GLU A 190 13.72 7.78 -5.81
CA GLU A 190 14.34 6.82 -6.71
C GLU A 190 13.95 5.40 -6.27
N HIS A 191 13.37 4.62 -7.18
CA HIS A 191 12.94 3.24 -6.92
C HIS A 191 12.01 3.12 -5.71
N ASP A 192 11.00 3.97 -5.66
CA ASP A 192 10.03 4.10 -4.55
C ASP A 192 8.57 3.87 -4.97
N ASP A 193 8.31 3.34 -6.17
CA ASP A 193 6.96 3.17 -6.71
C ASP A 193 6.06 2.29 -5.80
N LEU A 194 6.59 1.17 -5.26
CA LEU A 194 5.88 0.32 -4.29
C LEU A 194 5.85 0.94 -2.88
N MET A 195 6.81 1.79 -2.52
CA MET A 195 6.75 2.57 -1.27
C MET A 195 5.63 3.62 -1.33
N ASP A 196 5.50 4.32 -2.46
CA ASP A 196 4.48 5.32 -2.70
C ASP A 196 3.09 4.69 -2.79
N ALA A 197 2.92 3.63 -3.59
CA ALA A 197 1.69 2.83 -3.58
C ALA A 197 1.38 2.29 -2.18
N GLY A 198 2.39 1.82 -1.46
CA GLY A 198 2.34 1.41 -0.06
C GLY A 198 1.72 2.48 0.84
N ARG A 199 2.24 3.70 0.75
CA ARG A 199 1.76 4.87 1.49
C ARG A 199 0.33 5.24 1.13
N TYR A 200 0.00 5.33 -0.16
CA TYR A 200 -1.36 5.65 -0.62
C TYR A 200 -2.39 4.66 -0.07
N GLY A 201 -2.08 3.36 -0.10
CA GLY A 201 -2.97 2.33 0.44
C GLY A 201 -3.13 2.41 1.95
N TYR A 202 -2.02 2.63 2.68
CA TYR A 202 -2.05 2.70 4.14
C TYR A 202 -2.83 3.91 4.66
N VAL A 203 -2.59 5.11 4.10
CA VAL A 203 -3.33 6.32 4.52
C VAL A 203 -4.80 6.25 4.11
N SER A 204 -5.10 5.58 2.98
CA SER A 204 -6.46 5.42 2.46
C SER A 204 -7.21 4.23 3.05
N ARG A 205 -6.62 3.45 3.98
CA ARG A 205 -7.24 2.22 4.54
C ARG A 205 -8.60 2.44 5.19
N ARG A 206 -8.92 3.68 5.60
CA ARG A 206 -10.26 4.10 6.06
C ARG A 206 -11.37 3.84 5.04
N PHE A 207 -11.04 3.73 3.75
CA PHE A 207 -11.98 3.41 2.67
C PHE A 207 -12.04 1.91 2.31
N ALA A 208 -11.25 1.07 2.99
CA ALA A 208 -11.24 -0.37 2.76
C ALA A 208 -12.63 -0.98 2.95
N ARG A 209 -12.95 -1.98 2.14
CA ARG A 209 -14.26 -2.67 2.15
C ARG A 209 -14.10 -4.12 2.58
N VAL A 210 -15.15 -4.71 3.13
CA VAL A 210 -15.19 -6.16 3.36
C VAL A 210 -15.68 -6.84 2.09
N GLN A 211 -15.28 -8.09 1.87
CA GLN A 211 -15.77 -8.86 0.74
C GLN A 211 -17.30 -8.94 0.79
N PRO A 212 -18.02 -8.57 -0.29
CA PRO A 212 -19.48 -8.68 -0.32
C PRO A 212 -19.90 -10.13 -0.10
N ASN A 213 -20.93 -10.33 0.71
CA ASN A 213 -21.46 -11.66 0.96
C ASN A 213 -22.26 -12.11 -0.27
N LYS A 214 -21.94 -13.28 -0.85
CA LYS A 214 -22.57 -13.75 -2.10
C LYS A 214 -24.08 -13.93 -1.99
N ASP A 215 -24.61 -14.05 -0.77
CA ASP A 215 -26.04 -14.26 -0.53
C ASP A 215 -26.84 -12.95 -0.36
N GLU A 216 -26.19 -11.81 -0.13
CA GLU A 216 -26.89 -10.51 -0.02
C GLU A 216 -27.31 -9.94 -1.39
N ASP A 217 -26.61 -10.33 -2.46
CA ASP A 217 -26.94 -9.96 -3.85
C ASP A 217 -28.04 -10.85 -4.46
N ARG A 218 -28.56 -11.85 -3.74
CA ARG A 218 -29.74 -12.57 -4.21
C ARG A 218 -30.95 -11.65 -4.04
N PRO A 219 -31.77 -11.42 -5.09
CA PRO A 219 -33.02 -10.69 -4.92
C PRO A 219 -33.80 -11.35 -3.79
N ARG A 220 -34.14 -10.57 -2.76
CA ARG A 220 -35.00 -11.04 -1.66
C ARG A 220 -36.25 -11.60 -2.31
N ARG A 221 -36.43 -12.93 -2.28
CA ARG A 221 -37.70 -13.54 -2.66
C ARG A 221 -38.77 -12.88 -1.80
N GLU A 222 -39.66 -12.11 -2.43
CA GLU A 222 -40.84 -11.58 -1.75
C GLU A 222 -41.59 -12.77 -1.14
N ARG A 223 -41.55 -12.87 0.19
CA ARG A 223 -42.43 -13.80 0.89
C ARG A 223 -43.83 -13.22 0.78
N SER A 224 -44.62 -13.78 -0.13
CA SER A 224 -46.06 -13.50 -0.23
C SER A 224 -46.73 -13.99 1.06
N TRP A 225 -47.08 -13.06 1.94
CA TRP A 225 -47.86 -13.32 3.16
C TRP A 225 -49.37 -13.28 2.89
N LYS A 226 -49.84 -13.90 1.79
CA LYS A 226 -51.27 -14.15 1.65
C LYS A 226 -51.64 -15.34 2.52
N LEU A 227 -52.08 -15.01 3.73
CA LEU A 227 -52.76 -15.92 4.66
C LEU A 227 -54.07 -16.43 4.04
N ALA A 228 -54.42 -17.62 4.51
CA ALA A 228 -55.61 -18.43 4.19
C ALA A 228 -56.94 -17.67 4.30
#